data_AF-Q755M5-F1
#
_entry.id   AF-Q755M5-F1
#
_cell.length_a   1.000
_cell.length_b   1.000
_cell.length_c   1.000
_cell.angle_alpha   90.00
_cell.angle_beta   90.00
_cell.angle_gamma   90.00
#
_symmetry.space_group_name_H-M   'P 1'
#
loop_
_entity.id
_entity.type
_entity.pdbx_description
1 polymer ?
#
loop_
_entity_poly.entity_id
_entity_poly.type
_entity_poly.pdbx_seq_one_letter_code
_entity_poly.pdbx_strand_id
1 'polypeptide(L)'
;MSLLRTLQMQPRVITVFAEHANVGAASEILGALKTASGPKCKVQVSTMFPTLEQLIYMSEINRTAVAAQVPRLSELLQKPSFSEEFSSPLAQCTQDGVWRSQGGLWVDWEKRLLGADGQSVHELLGSSTMTID
;
A
#
# COMPACT_ATOMS: atom_id res chain seq x y z
N MET A 1 -32.15 13.19 -0.78
CA MET A 1 -30.74 13.09 -1.23
C MET A 1 -30.49 11.66 -1.69
N SER A 2 -30.01 11.45 -2.91
CA SER A 2 -29.82 10.09 -3.48
C SER A 2 -28.61 9.39 -2.84
N LEU A 3 -28.78 8.13 -2.41
CA LEU A 3 -27.69 7.26 -1.94
C LEU A 3 -26.54 7.20 -2.97
N LEU A 4 -26.86 7.28 -4.26
CA LEU A 4 -25.89 7.25 -5.36
C LEU A 4 -24.95 8.47 -5.35
N ARG A 5 -25.45 9.67 -5.01
CA ARG A 5 -24.58 10.87 -4.87
C ARG A 5 -23.63 10.75 -3.68
N THR A 6 -24.02 10.02 -2.65
CA THR A 6 -23.19 9.82 -1.45
C THR A 6 -22.02 8.88 -1.74
N LEU A 7 -22.23 7.86 -2.58
CA LEU A 7 -21.17 6.94 -3.02
C LEU A 7 -20.17 7.60 -3.97
N GLN A 8 -20.61 8.50 -4.85
CA GLN A 8 -19.74 9.24 -5.78
C GLN A 8 -18.73 10.19 -5.09
N MET A 9 -18.96 10.50 -3.81
CA MET A 9 -18.11 11.43 -3.04
C MET A 9 -17.13 10.72 -2.12
N GLN A 10 -16.99 9.38 -2.20
CA GLN A 10 -16.00 8.69 -1.38
C GLN A 10 -14.59 9.16 -1.77
N PRO A 11 -13.76 9.60 -0.80
CA PRO A 11 -12.41 10.02 -1.09
C PRO A 11 -11.58 8.84 -1.56
N ARG A 12 -10.74 9.07 -2.57
CA ARG A 12 -9.75 8.10 -3.04
C ARG A 12 -8.89 7.62 -1.89
N VAL A 13 -8.70 6.31 -1.76
CA VAL A 13 -7.94 5.74 -0.64
C VAL A 13 -6.55 5.30 -1.10
N ILE A 14 -5.53 5.81 -0.41
CA ILE A 14 -4.17 5.28 -0.46
C ILE A 14 -3.91 4.51 0.83
N THR A 15 -3.57 3.23 0.70
CA THR A 15 -3.22 2.39 1.85
C THR A 15 -1.72 2.30 1.99
N VAL A 16 -1.21 2.50 3.21
CA VAL A 16 0.19 2.29 3.59
C VAL A 16 0.25 1.07 4.51
N PHE A 17 0.86 -0.01 4.04
CA PHE A 17 1.16 -1.19 4.83
C PHE A 17 2.49 -1.00 5.54
N ALA A 18 2.47 -1.00 6.87
CA ALA A 18 3.66 -0.86 7.69
C ALA A 18 3.44 -1.43 9.10
N GLU A 19 4.49 -1.98 9.69
CA GLU A 19 4.49 -2.43 11.08
C GLU A 19 4.16 -1.28 12.05
N HIS A 20 4.77 -0.11 11.80
CA HIS A 20 4.57 1.12 12.57
C HIS A 20 4.51 2.34 11.64
N ALA A 21 3.60 3.27 11.92
CA ALA A 21 3.43 4.48 11.10
C ALA A 21 4.61 5.47 11.21
N ASN A 22 5.33 5.46 12.34
CA ASN A 22 6.31 6.50 12.69
C ASN A 22 7.77 6.09 12.50
N VAL A 23 8.03 4.94 11.85
CA VAL A 23 9.38 4.37 11.74
C VAL A 23 9.65 3.90 10.32
N GLY A 24 10.90 4.03 9.89
CA GLY A 24 11.38 3.52 8.60
C GLY A 24 10.64 4.12 7.40
N ALA A 25 10.48 3.31 6.35
CA ALA A 25 9.86 3.73 5.10
C ALA A 25 8.44 4.29 5.28
N ALA A 26 7.70 3.83 6.30
CA ALA A 26 6.35 4.30 6.57
C ALA A 26 6.28 5.79 6.87
N SER A 27 7.22 6.32 7.66
CA SER A 27 7.26 7.74 8.00
C SER A 27 7.54 8.60 6.76
N GLU A 28 8.47 8.15 5.91
CA GLU A 28 8.83 8.84 4.66
C GLU A 28 7.67 8.83 3.66
N ILE A 29 7.05 7.68 3.46
CA ILE A 29 5.85 7.51 2.62
C ILE A 29 4.73 8.44 3.10
N LEU A 30 4.42 8.43 4.40
CA LEU A 30 3.35 9.26 4.96
C LEU A 30 3.66 10.75 4.84
N GLY A 31 4.92 11.14 5.02
CA GLY A 31 5.38 12.51 4.76
C GLY A 31 5.17 12.93 3.30
N ALA A 32 5.63 12.11 2.36
CA ALA A 32 5.47 12.37 0.93
C ALA A 32 4.00 12.41 0.52
N LEU A 33 3.17 11.48 1.01
CA LEU A 33 1.74 11.45 0.71
C LEU A 33 1.01 12.70 1.23
N LYS A 34 1.37 13.23 2.40
CA LYS A 34 0.77 14.49 2.89
C LYS A 34 1.02 15.67 1.94
N THR A 35 2.13 15.65 1.20
CA THR A 35 2.47 16.71 0.24
C THR A 35 1.92 16.45 -1.16
N ALA A 36 1.89 15.18 -1.60
CA ALA A 36 1.53 14.79 -2.96
C ALA A 36 0.04 14.45 -3.11
N SER A 37 -0.62 13.98 -2.05
CA SER A 37 -2.03 13.62 -2.08
C SER A 37 -2.88 14.89 -1.90
N GLY A 38 -3.54 15.32 -2.96
CA GLY A 38 -4.47 16.46 -2.90
C GLY A 38 -5.62 16.21 -1.92
N PRO A 39 -6.45 17.24 -1.62
CA PRO A 39 -7.46 17.21 -0.55
C PRO A 39 -8.56 16.14 -0.72
N LYS A 40 -8.65 15.47 -1.86
CA LYS A 40 -9.63 14.41 -2.16
C LYS A 40 -9.10 13.00 -1.88
N CYS A 41 -7.93 12.88 -1.26
CA CYS A 41 -7.30 11.61 -0.95
C CYS A 41 -7.32 11.36 0.56
N LYS A 42 -7.74 10.16 0.96
CA LYS A 42 -7.62 9.65 2.31
C LYS A 42 -6.44 8.68 2.38
N VAL A 43 -5.49 8.94 3.27
CA VAL A 43 -4.41 8.01 3.55
C VAL A 43 -4.80 7.13 4.74
N GLN A 44 -4.71 5.81 4.58
CA GLN A 44 -4.98 4.82 5.61
C GLN A 44 -3.72 4.01 5.88
N VAL A 45 -3.33 3.89 7.15
CA VAL A 45 -2.26 2.97 7.55
C VAL A 45 -2.88 1.63 7.92
N SER A 46 -2.35 0.54 7.38
CA SER A 46 -2.66 -0.84 7.77
C SER A 46 -1.47 -1.45 8.48
N THR A 47 -1.70 -1.88 9.72
CA THR A 47 -0.76 -2.71 10.50
C THR A 47 -1.02 -4.20 10.34
N MET A 48 -1.93 -4.57 9.43
CA MET A 48 -2.27 -5.96 9.11
C MET A 48 -1.65 -6.33 7.76
N PHE A 49 -1.16 -7.56 7.64
CA PHE A 49 -0.63 -8.11 6.41
C PHE A 49 -1.72 -8.15 5.33
N PRO A 50 -1.39 -7.84 4.05
CA PRO A 50 -2.36 -7.85 2.97
C PRO A 50 -3.10 -9.18 2.86
N THR A 51 -4.38 -9.14 2.47
CA THR A 51 -5.08 -10.37 2.07
C THR A 51 -4.45 -10.95 0.81
N LEU A 52 -4.71 -12.23 0.51
CA LEU A 52 -4.22 -12.85 -0.73
C LEU A 52 -4.64 -12.05 -1.98
N GLU A 53 -5.90 -11.60 -2.04
CA GLU A 53 -6.41 -10.78 -3.15
C GLU A 53 -5.64 -9.47 -3.29
N GLN A 54 -5.39 -8.78 -2.18
CA GLN A 54 -4.58 -7.56 -2.16
C GLN A 54 -3.14 -7.85 -2.62
N LEU A 55 -2.55 -8.93 -2.15
CA LEU A 55 -1.17 -9.31 -2.50
C LEU A 55 -1.04 -9.67 -3.99
N ILE A 56 -2.03 -10.35 -4.56
CA ILE A 56 -2.11 -10.63 -6.00
C ILE A 56 -2.20 -9.31 -6.77
N TYR A 57 -3.15 -8.45 -6.41
CA TYR A 57 -3.35 -7.17 -7.09
C TYR A 57 -2.11 -6.27 -7.03
N MET A 58 -1.47 -6.16 -5.86
CA MET A 58 -0.23 -5.43 -5.68
C MET A 58 0.90 -6.00 -6.55
N SER A 59 0.96 -7.33 -6.68
CA SER A 59 1.96 -8.01 -7.51
C SER A 59 1.75 -7.79 -9.00
N GLU A 60 0.50 -7.60 -9.45
CA GLU A 60 0.19 -7.22 -10.84
C GLU A 60 0.65 -5.79 -11.17
N ILE A 61 0.64 -4.87 -10.18
CA ILE A 61 1.09 -3.49 -10.37
C ILE A 61 2.61 -3.42 -10.42
N ASN A 62 3.28 -3.96 -9.38
CA ASN A 62 4.73 -3.87 -9.25
C ASN A 62 5.27 -5.03 -8.41
N ARG A 63 5.41 -6.20 -9.06
CA ARG A 63 5.92 -7.42 -8.43
C ARG A 63 7.29 -7.23 -7.77
N THR A 64 8.17 -6.41 -8.36
CA THR A 64 9.53 -6.19 -7.85
C THR A 64 9.51 -5.49 -6.50
N ALA A 65 8.73 -4.43 -6.35
CA ALA A 65 8.58 -3.73 -5.07
C ALA A 65 7.93 -4.62 -4.01
N VAL A 66 6.89 -5.39 -4.39
CA VAL A 66 6.23 -6.32 -3.47
C VAL A 66 7.18 -7.43 -3.02
N ALA A 67 7.92 -8.05 -3.94
CA ALA A 67 8.89 -9.10 -3.63
C ALA A 67 10.06 -8.60 -2.78
N ALA A 68 10.44 -7.32 -2.97
CA ALA A 68 11.41 -6.67 -2.10
C ALA A 68 10.86 -6.53 -0.68
N GLN A 69 9.59 -6.21 -0.47
CA GLN A 69 9.06 -6.09 0.90
C GLN A 69 8.61 -7.42 1.53
N VAL A 70 8.22 -8.39 0.70
CA VAL A 70 7.64 -9.69 1.10
C VAL A 70 8.57 -10.81 0.60
N PRO A 71 9.58 -11.23 1.40
CA PRO A 71 10.61 -12.17 0.93
C PRO A 71 10.07 -13.52 0.45
N ARG A 72 8.95 -13.98 1.02
CA ARG A 72 8.29 -15.25 0.69
C ARG A 72 7.13 -15.08 -0.31
N LEU A 73 7.10 -13.99 -1.09
CA LEU A 73 5.99 -13.66 -1.98
C LEU A 73 5.52 -14.83 -2.84
N SER A 74 6.45 -15.50 -3.54
CA SER A 74 6.11 -16.60 -4.44
C SER A 74 5.44 -17.78 -3.75
N GLU A 75 5.80 -18.06 -2.49
CA GLU A 75 5.17 -19.09 -1.67
C GLU A 75 3.77 -18.65 -1.22
N LEU A 76 3.64 -17.42 -0.74
CA LEU A 76 2.37 -16.87 -0.26
C LEU A 76 1.31 -16.83 -1.37
N LEU A 77 1.69 -16.49 -2.60
CA LEU A 77 0.76 -16.46 -3.74
C LEU A 77 0.19 -17.84 -4.10
N GLN A 78 0.77 -18.93 -3.60
CA GLN A 78 0.27 -20.30 -3.80
C GLN A 78 -0.56 -20.82 -2.62
N LYS A 79 -0.61 -20.07 -1.52
CA LYS A 79 -1.35 -20.46 -0.32
C LYS A 79 -2.85 -20.23 -0.49
N PRO A 80 -3.71 -20.99 0.20
CA PRO A 80 -5.14 -20.71 0.22
C PRO A 80 -5.43 -19.38 0.92
N SER A 81 -6.49 -18.68 0.51
CA SER A 81 -6.87 -17.35 1.03
C SER A 81 -7.15 -17.31 2.53
N PHE A 82 -7.44 -18.45 3.15
CA PHE A 82 -7.68 -18.60 4.59
C PHE A 82 -6.41 -18.93 5.40
N SER A 83 -5.23 -18.88 4.78
CA SER A 83 -3.96 -19.11 5.49
C SER A 83 -3.72 -18.03 6.54
N GLU A 84 -3.15 -18.43 7.67
CA GLU A 84 -3.01 -17.59 8.86
C GLU A 84 -2.16 -16.34 8.63
N GLU A 85 -1.25 -16.35 7.65
CA GLU A 85 -0.43 -15.17 7.34
C GLU A 85 -1.28 -14.00 6.81
N PHE A 86 -2.36 -14.30 6.09
CA PHE A 86 -3.24 -13.27 5.54
C PHE A 86 -4.05 -12.63 6.66
N SER A 87 -4.01 -11.29 6.75
CA SER A 87 -4.64 -10.54 7.84
C SER A 87 -4.05 -10.80 9.23
N SER A 88 -2.83 -11.34 9.33
CA SER A 88 -2.06 -11.33 10.58
C SER A 88 -1.41 -9.96 10.84
N PRO A 89 -1.12 -9.60 12.10
CA PRO A 89 -0.40 -8.36 12.40
C PRO A 89 0.97 -8.33 11.71
N LEU A 90 1.32 -7.22 11.05
CA LEU A 90 2.61 -7.07 10.37
C LEU A 90 3.80 -7.25 11.30
N ALA A 91 3.68 -6.86 12.57
CA ALA A 91 4.70 -7.11 13.58
C ALA A 91 5.01 -8.61 13.74
N GLN A 92 3.97 -9.47 13.75
CA GLN A 92 4.14 -10.91 13.80
C GLN A 92 4.73 -11.42 12.47
N CYS A 93 4.20 -10.97 11.33
CA CYS A 93 4.74 -11.35 10.02
C CYS A 93 6.21 -10.95 9.83
N THR A 94 6.66 -9.88 10.49
CA THR A 94 8.07 -9.48 10.53
C THR A 94 8.92 -10.42 11.37
N GLN A 95 8.43 -10.85 12.53
CA GLN A 95 9.08 -11.87 13.35
C GLN A 95 9.22 -13.21 12.60
N ASP A 96 8.20 -13.58 11.81
CA ASP A 96 8.17 -14.80 11.01
C ASP A 96 8.96 -14.70 9.69
N GLY A 97 9.58 -13.55 9.41
CA GLY A 97 10.35 -13.30 8.18
C GLY A 97 9.51 -13.22 6.90
N VAL A 98 8.19 -13.06 7.03
CA VAL A 98 7.23 -12.90 5.92
C VAL A 98 7.21 -11.45 5.41
N TRP A 99 7.45 -10.49 6.30
CA TRP A 99 7.51 -9.05 5.99
C TRP A 99 8.85 -8.44 6.42
N ARG A 100 9.52 -7.66 5.55
CA ARG A 100 10.79 -7.02 5.94
C ARG A 100 10.57 -5.94 7.02
N SER A 101 11.36 -6.00 8.09
CA SER A 101 11.32 -4.98 9.15
C SER A 101 11.66 -3.58 8.60
N GLN A 102 11.08 -2.55 9.20
CA GLN A 102 11.25 -1.12 8.87
C GLN A 102 10.92 -0.71 7.42
N GLY A 103 10.44 -1.66 6.62
CA GLY A 103 9.93 -1.40 5.29
C GLY A 103 8.45 -1.02 5.32
N GLY A 104 7.95 -0.69 4.14
CA GLY A 104 6.56 -0.33 3.93
C GLY A 104 6.19 -0.45 2.46
N LEU A 105 4.89 -0.58 2.21
CA LEU A 105 4.35 -0.43 0.85
C LEU A 105 3.20 0.54 0.90
N TRP A 106 3.13 1.43 -0.07
CA TRP A 106 1.93 2.21 -0.31
C TRP A 106 1.28 1.78 -1.61
N VAL A 107 -0.05 1.78 -1.61
CA VAL A 107 -0.85 1.35 -2.74
C VAL A 107 -1.96 2.35 -2.96
N ASP A 108 -2.06 2.81 -4.19
CA ASP A 108 -3.22 3.50 -4.69
C ASP A 108 -4.10 2.55 -5.50
N TRP A 109 -5.19 2.13 -4.89
CA TRP A 109 -6.11 1.15 -5.48
C TRP A 109 -6.83 1.68 -6.71
N GLU A 110 -7.09 2.99 -6.78
CA GLU A 110 -7.82 3.58 -7.89
C GLU A 110 -6.92 3.84 -9.10
N LYS A 111 -5.71 4.38 -8.85
CA LYS A 111 -4.75 4.66 -9.92
C LYS A 111 -3.85 3.49 -10.28
N ARG A 112 -3.97 2.34 -9.60
CA ARG A 112 -3.10 1.17 -9.78
C ARG A 112 -1.61 1.53 -9.63
N LEU A 113 -1.28 2.32 -8.61
CA LEU A 113 0.10 2.74 -8.32
C LEU A 113 0.58 2.08 -7.02
N LEU A 114 1.86 1.71 -6.99
CA LEU A 114 2.47 1.08 -5.83
C LEU A 114 3.94 1.44 -5.73
N GLY A 115 4.39 1.76 -4.51
CA GLY A 115 5.79 2.03 -4.21
C GLY A 115 6.15 1.63 -2.78
N ALA A 116 7.44 1.77 -2.44
CA ALA A 116 8.01 1.26 -1.19
C ALA A 116 8.71 2.35 -0.34
N ASP A 117 8.72 3.60 -0.79
CA ASP A 117 9.45 4.70 -0.17
C ASP A 117 8.83 6.08 -0.51
N GLY A 118 9.35 7.15 0.09
CA GLY A 118 8.89 8.52 -0.20
C GLY A 118 9.19 8.97 -1.63
N GLN A 119 10.28 8.51 -2.24
CA GLN A 119 10.68 8.87 -3.61
C GLN A 119 9.66 8.37 -4.64
N SER A 120 9.25 7.11 -4.54
CA SER A 120 8.24 6.51 -5.40
C SER A 120 6.88 7.22 -5.30
N VAL A 121 6.52 7.78 -4.14
CA VAL A 121 5.32 8.63 -4.00
C VAL A 121 5.42 9.85 -4.91
N HIS A 122 6.53 10.58 -4.86
CA HIS A 122 6.72 11.78 -5.67
C HIS A 122 6.76 11.47 -7.17
N GLU A 123 7.46 10.41 -7.55
CA GLU A 123 7.54 9.99 -8.96
C GLU A 123 6.17 9.57 -9.50
N LEU A 124 5.42 8.74 -8.77
CA LEU A 124 4.17 8.18 -9.28
C LEU A 124 2.98 9.14 -9.13
N LEU A 125 2.92 9.95 -8.08
CA LEU A 125 1.82 10.92 -7.88
C LEU A 125 2.13 12.30 -8.44
N GLY A 126 3.39 12.75 -8.42
CA GLY A 126 3.80 14.05 -8.95
C GLY A 126 3.70 14.13 -10.47
N SER A 127 3.98 13.03 -11.19
CA SER A 127 3.81 12.96 -12.65
C SER A 127 2.35 13.09 -13.10
N SER A 128 1.36 12.91 -12.22
CA SER A 128 -0.06 13.10 -12.59
C SER A 128 -0.46 14.57 -12.78
N THR A 129 0.36 15.55 -12.40
CA THR A 129 0.01 16.98 -12.52
C THR A 129 0.56 17.63 -13.80
N MET A 130 1.31 16.91 -14.62
CA MET A 130 1.73 17.41 -15.94
C MET A 130 0.84 16.86 -17.06
N THR A 131 -0.42 17.27 -17.06
CA THR A 131 -1.17 17.42 -18.31
C THR A 131 -1.30 18.92 -18.53
N ILE A 132 -0.30 19.47 -19.22
CA ILE A 132 -0.37 20.80 -19.80
C ILE A 132 -1.06 20.59 -21.15
N ASP A 133 -2.29 21.10 -21.27
CA ASP A 133 -2.88 21.39 -22.58
C ASP A 133 -2.15 22.59 -23.22
#